data_AF-S4PCG5-F1
#
_entry.id   AF-S4PCG5-F1
#
_cell.length_a   1.000
_cell.length_b   1.000
_cell.length_c   1.000
_cell.angle_alpha   90.00
_cell.angle_beta   90.00
_cell.angle_gamma   90.00
#
_symmetry.space_group_name_H-M   'P 1'
#
loop_
_entity.id
_entity.type
_entity.pdbx_description
1 polymer ?
#
loop_
_entity_poly.entity_id
_entity_poly.type
_entity_poly.pdbx_seq_one_letter_code
_entity_poly.pdbx_strand_id
1 'polypeptide(L)' 'SYFKRLSKSYFKRTESHPNPLVVKACSYTPNPNVDPNRRRPRHVLDDPDDDITTDNAPYARALGLHTDDIVTTTQRLRRR' A
#
# COMPACT_ATOMS: atom_id res chain seq x y z
N SER A 1 0.85 11.43 29.01
CA SER A 1 1.35 12.26 27.90
C SER A 1 0.20 12.62 26.96
N TYR A 2 0.17 13.87 26.51
CA TYR A 2 -0.80 14.42 25.56
C TYR A 2 -0.91 13.58 24.27
N PHE A 3 0.24 13.18 23.69
CA PHE A 3 0.29 12.39 22.46
C PHE A 3 -0.39 11.02 22.57
N LYS A 4 -0.27 10.35 23.71
CA LYS A 4 -0.93 9.06 23.96
C LYS A 4 -2.46 9.17 23.99
N ARG A 5 -2.99 10.32 24.42
CA ARG A 5 -4.43 10.57 24.47
C ARG A 5 -4.99 10.89 23.08
N LEU A 6 -4.25 11.69 22.31
CA LEU A 6 -4.59 11.99 20.92
C LEU A 6 -4.58 10.76 20.03
N SER A 7 -3.54 9.92 20.12
CA SER A 7 -3.47 8.70 19.31
C SER A 7 -4.68 7.80 19.60
N LYS A 8 -5.03 7.60 20.88
CA LYS A 8 -6.22 6.83 21.27
C LYS A 8 -7.53 7.39 20.72
N SER A 9 -7.73 8.72 20.73
CA SER A 9 -8.98 9.30 20.21
C SER A 9 -9.09 9.18 18.70
N TYR A 10 -7.97 9.30 17.98
CA TYR A 10 -7.91 9.09 16.53
C TYR A 10 -8.25 7.64 16.16
N PHE A 11 -7.63 6.67 16.83
CA PHE A 11 -7.91 5.25 16.58
C PHE A 11 -9.35 4.86 16.96
N LYS A 12 -9.93 5.42 18.03
CA LYS A 12 -11.35 5.22 18.35
C LYS A 12 -12.32 5.75 17.29
N ARG A 13 -12.02 6.90 16.66
CA ARG A 13 -12.88 7.43 15.58
C ARG A 13 -12.80 6.57 14.32
N THR A 14 -11.65 5.96 14.07
CA THR A 14 -11.42 5.17 12.86
C THR A 14 -12.12 3.80 12.92
N GLU A 15 -12.41 3.26 14.11
CA GLU A 15 -13.21 2.04 14.31
C GLU A 15 -14.63 2.11 13.73
N SER A 16 -15.23 3.31 13.68
CA SER A 16 -16.60 3.54 13.17
C SER A 16 -16.63 4.27 11.83
N HIS A 17 -15.48 4.35 11.13
CA HIS A 17 -15.38 5.10 9.90
C HIS A 17 -16.19 4.43 8.77
N PRO A 18 -16.91 5.19 7.93
CA PRO A 18 -17.65 4.62 6.78
C PRO A 18 -16.75 4.00 5.71
N ASN A 19 -15.43 4.17 5.80
CA ASN A 19 -14.47 3.61 4.84
C ASN A 19 -13.84 2.35 5.43
N PRO A 20 -14.06 1.16 4.84
CA PRO A 20 -13.55 -0.10 5.38
C PRO A 20 -12.01 -0.16 5.41
N LEU A 21 -11.31 0.58 4.54
CA LEU A 21 -9.84 0.64 4.55
C LEU A 21 -9.32 1.35 5.81
N VAL A 22 -10.02 2.39 6.25
CA VAL A 22 -9.68 3.15 7.46
C VAL A 22 -9.90 2.29 8.71
N VAL A 23 -10.98 1.50 8.72
CA VAL A 23 -11.26 0.55 9.81
C VAL A 23 -10.17 -0.54 9.88
N LYS A 24 -9.78 -1.13 8.74
CA LYS A 24 -8.70 -2.13 8.69
C LYS A 24 -7.35 -1.59 9.18
N ALA A 25 -7.07 -0.31 8.95
CA ALA A 25 -5.84 0.32 9.43
C ALA A 25 -5.76 0.40 10.97
N CYS A 26 -6.90 0.42 11.69
CA CYS A 26 -6.91 0.40 13.16
C CYS A 26 -6.26 -0.87 13.74
N SER A 27 -6.39 -1.99 13.03
CA SER A 27 -5.80 -3.29 13.41
C SER A 27 -4.39 -3.50 12.85
N TYR A 28 -3.77 -2.48 12.24
CA TYR A 28 -2.43 -2.62 11.69
C TYR A 28 -1.41 -2.87 12.81
N THR A 29 -0.81 -4.06 12.80
CA THR A 29 0.35 -4.39 13.62
C THR A 29 1.60 -4.39 12.74
N PRO A 30 2.60 -3.55 13.05
CA PRO A 30 3.86 -3.59 12.29
C PRO A 30 4.53 -4.96 12.44
N ASN A 31 5.14 -5.46 11.37
CA ASN A 31 5.90 -6.71 11.41
C ASN A 31 7.10 -6.54 12.36
N PRO A 32 7.18 -7.32 13.46
CA PRO A 32 8.25 -7.17 14.46
C PRO A 32 9.64 -7.53 13.93
N ASN A 33 9.71 -8.27 12.82
CA ASN A 33 10.97 -8.72 12.23
C ASN A 33 11.56 -7.74 11.21
N VAL A 34 10.92 -6.59 10.99
CA VAL A 34 11.38 -5.57 10.05
C VAL A 34 12.03 -4.44 10.81
N ASP A 35 13.30 -4.16 10.52
CA ASP A 35 13.98 -2.99 11.06
C ASP A 35 13.24 -1.71 10.58
N PRO A 36 12.73 -0.88 11.51
CA PRO A 36 11.97 0.32 11.16
C PRO A 36 12.77 1.36 10.36
N ASN A 37 14.10 1.31 10.41
CA ASN A 37 14.99 2.18 9.62
C ASN A 37 15.38 1.56 8.26
N ARG A 38 15.02 0.29 8.02
CA ARG A 38 15.33 -0.37 6.75
C ARG A 38 14.36 0.11 5.68
N ARG A 39 14.86 0.99 4.80
CA ARG A 39 14.13 1.39 3.59
C ARG A 39 13.87 0.16 2.74
N ARG A 40 12.64 0.03 2.20
CA ARG A 40 12.34 -1.00 1.21
C ARG A 40 13.26 -0.79 -0.01
N PRO A 41 13.87 -1.85 -0.57
CA PRO A 41 14.63 -1.72 -1.79
C PRO A 41 13.74 -1.18 -2.91
N ARG A 42 14.21 -0.14 -3.61
CA ARG A 42 13.42 0.61 -4.61
C ARG A 42 12.90 -0.22 -5.80
N HIS A 43 13.40 -1.44 -5.96
CA HIS A 43 13.15 -2.31 -7.12
C HIS A 43 12.27 -3.52 -6.81
N VAL A 44 11.92 -3.74 -5.53
CA VAL A 44 11.13 -4.91 -5.13
C VAL A 44 9.68 -4.48 -4.93
N LEU A 45 8.81 -4.90 -5.86
CA LEU A 45 7.37 -4.78 -5.72
C LEU A 45 6.89 -6.05 -5.00
N ASP A 46 6.88 -5.98 -3.67
CA ASP A 46 6.46 -7.06 -2.76
C ASP A 46 4.96 -7.07 -2.47
N ASP A 47 4.20 -6.11 -3.03
CA ASP A 47 2.76 -6.10 -2.81
C ASP A 47 2.13 -7.32 -3.48
N PRO A 48 1.28 -8.07 -2.76
CA PRO A 48 0.56 -9.19 -3.34
C PRO A 48 -0.38 -8.69 -4.43
N ASP A 49 -0.69 -9.55 -5.41
CA ASP A 49 -1.67 -9.23 -6.44
C ASP A 49 -3.02 -8.88 -5.77
N ASP A 50 -3.54 -7.68 -6.03
CA ASP A 50 -4.83 -7.22 -5.49
C ASP A 50 -5.73 -6.68 -6.61
N ASP A 51 -7.05 -6.78 -6.41
CA ASP A 51 -8.04 -6.37 -7.43
C ASP A 51 -7.95 -4.88 -7.78
N ILE A 52 -7.32 -4.07 -6.92
CA ILE A 52 -7.18 -2.63 -7.06
C ILE A 52 -6.01 -2.29 -8.01
N THR A 53 -4.91 -3.03 -7.90
CA THR A 53 -3.69 -2.92 -8.70
C THR A 53 -3.79 -3.69 -10.00
N THR A 54 -4.61 -4.74 -10.05
CA THR A 54 -4.78 -5.54 -11.26
C THR A 54 -5.67 -4.82 -12.29
N ASP A 55 -6.63 -4.00 -11.85
CA ASP A 55 -7.50 -3.18 -12.72
C ASP A 55 -6.94 -1.77 -12.98
N ASN A 56 -5.70 -1.71 -13.49
CA ASN A 56 -5.03 -0.46 -13.84
C ASN A 56 -5.37 0.06 -15.26
N ALA A 57 -6.14 -0.70 -16.04
CA ALA A 57 -6.52 -0.36 -17.41
C ALA A 57 -7.15 1.05 -17.57
N PRO A 58 -8.10 1.48 -16.71
CA PRO A 58 -8.67 2.83 -16.83
C PRO A 58 -7.67 3.94 -16.50
N TYR A 59 -6.77 3.73 -15.54
CA TYR A 59 -5.74 4.71 -15.16
C TYR A 59 -4.59 4.81 -16.17
N ALA A 60 -4.16 3.68 -16.74
CA ALA A 60 -3.15 3.63 -17.79
C ALA A 60 -3.61 4.39 -19.05
N ARG A 61 -4.88 4.21 -19.46
CA ARG A 61 -5.48 5.01 -20.55
C ARG A 61 -5.52 6.51 -20.25
N ALA A 62 -5.93 6.89 -19.03
CA ALA A 62 -6.03 8.30 -18.64
C ALA A 62 -4.67 9.02 -18.64
N LEU A 63 -3.58 8.28 -18.38
CA LEU A 63 -2.20 8.78 -18.43
C LEU A 63 -1.50 8.58 -19.78
N GLY A 64 -2.21 8.04 -20.79
CA GLY A 64 -1.67 7.80 -22.13
C GLY A 64 -0.61 6.69 -22.20
N LEU A 65 -0.53 5.83 -21.17
CA LEU A 65 0.40 4.71 -21.13
C LEU A 65 -0.23 3.51 -21.84
N HIS A 66 0.49 2.94 -22.83
CA HIS A 66 0.01 1.75 -23.51
C HIS A 66 0.20 0.52 -22.61
N THR A 67 -0.80 -0.35 -22.56
CA THR A 67 -0.81 -1.53 -21.66
C THR A 67 0.38 -2.46 -21.90
N ASP A 68 0.93 -2.44 -23.11
CA ASP A 68 2.05 -3.28 -23.54
C ASP A 68 3.40 -2.82 -22.94
N ASP A 69 3.52 -1.56 -22.53
CA ASP A 69 4.75 -1.04 -21.92
C ASP A 69 4.88 -1.42 -20.42
N ILE A 70 3.75 -1.64 -19.74
CA ILE A 70 3.69 -1.91 -18.29
C ILE A 70 4.14 -3.35 -17.97
N VAL A 71 3.77 -4.31 -18.81
CA VAL A 71 4.13 -5.74 -18.65
C VAL A 71 5.65 -5.94 -18.84
N THR A 72 6.27 -5.12 -19.69
CA THR A 72 7.68 -5.27 -20.06
C THR A 72 8.63 -4.78 -18.96
N THR A 73 8.25 -3.75 -18.19
CA THR A 73 9.09 -3.23 -17.09
C THR A 73 9.08 -4.15 -15.87
N THR A 74 7.93 -4.71 -15.51
CA THR A 74 7.78 -5.56 -14.31
C THR A 74 8.48 -6.91 -14.47
N GLN A 75 8.44 -7.52 -15.66
CA GLN A 75 9.18 -8.77 -15.92
C GLN A 75 10.71 -8.59 -15.96
N ARG A 76 11.22 -7.41 -16.35
CA ARG A 76 12.67 -7.16 -16.47
C ARG A 76 13.38 -7.01 -15.13
N LEU A 77 12.65 -6.52 -14.10
CA LEU A 77 13.16 -6.34 -12.74
C LEU A 77 13.24 -7.64 -11.93
N ARG A 78 12.41 -8.64 -12.25
CA ARG A 78 12.41 -9.95 -11.57
C ARG A 78 13.48 -10.93 -12.07
N ARG A 79 14.25 -10.57 -13.11
CA ARG A 79 15.24 -11.45 -13.78
C ARG A 79 16.71 -11.04 -13.55
N ARG A 80 17.00 -10.20 -12.55
CA ARG A 80 18.37 -9.81 -12.19
C ARG A 80 18.70 -10.18 -10.75
#